data_AF-A0A2Z6RBI0-F1
#
_entry.id   AF-A0A2Z6RBI0-F1
#
_cell.length_a   1.000
_cell.length_b   1.000
_cell.length_c   1.000
_cell.angle_alpha   90.00
_cell.angle_beta   90.00
_cell.angle_gamma   90.00
#
_symmetry.space_group_name_H-M   'P 1'
#
loop_
_entity.id
_entity.type
_entity.pdbx_description
1 polymer ?
#
loop_
_entity_poly.entity_id
_entity_poly.type
_entity_poly.pdbx_seq_one_letter_code
_entity_poly.pdbx_strand_id
1 'polypeptide(L)'
;MKFTPVFSVFLSLAIISQAHPVNFSKRSFGNESSPQVIAIFKEIRDITQGTDKEAEGADLSNEVIEALFVDAPACAQQDRADEIIDLGHSLGGKKEKRLIEIAKTFRQLERNTPNGQPSELCVKAPKNKEINGLVQLQVSPDHTQDATINEPDPDDPDATINEPDPDDPDDPDATINEP
;
A
#
# COMPACT_ATOMS: atom_id res chain seq x y z
N MET A 1 -56.70 -34.87 -38.05
CA MET A 1 -56.03 -33.85 -37.22
C MET A 1 -54.55 -33.85 -37.57
N LYS A 2 -54.01 -32.73 -38.07
CA LYS A 2 -52.61 -32.59 -38.48
C LYS A 2 -51.85 -31.91 -37.33
N PHE A 3 -50.80 -32.57 -36.81
CA PHE A 3 -49.93 -32.02 -35.78
C PHE A 3 -48.85 -31.16 -36.45
N THR A 4 -48.74 -29.91 -36.02
CA THR A 4 -47.67 -28.98 -36.44
C THR A 4 -46.55 -29.01 -35.41
N PRO A 5 -45.27 -29.14 -35.78
CA PRO A 5 -44.17 -29.00 -34.83
C PRO A 5 -43.74 -27.53 -34.71
N VAL A 6 -43.56 -27.05 -33.48
CA VAL A 6 -42.98 -25.75 -33.17
C VAL A 6 -41.47 -25.93 -33.09
N PHE A 7 -40.74 -25.34 -34.05
CA PHE A 7 -39.27 -25.27 -34.03
C PHE A 7 -38.85 -24.17 -33.04
N SER A 8 -38.27 -24.56 -31.91
CA SER A 8 -37.66 -23.63 -30.95
C SER A 8 -36.24 -23.29 -31.41
N VAL A 9 -36.04 -22.07 -31.89
CA VAL A 9 -34.72 -21.53 -32.26
C VAL A 9 -34.08 -20.95 -31.01
N PHE A 10 -33.12 -21.68 -30.43
CA PHE A 10 -32.25 -21.15 -29.39
C PHE A 10 -31.19 -20.26 -30.06
N LEU A 11 -31.39 -18.94 -29.99
CA LEU A 11 -30.39 -17.95 -30.41
C LEU A 11 -29.39 -17.73 -29.26
N SER A 12 -28.29 -18.48 -29.29
CA SER A 12 -27.16 -18.29 -28.36
C SER A 12 -26.44 -16.97 -28.69
N LEU A 13 -26.62 -15.94 -27.85
CA LEU A 13 -25.72 -14.78 -27.84
C LEU A 13 -24.39 -15.21 -27.22
N ALA A 14 -23.37 -15.46 -28.05
CA ALA A 14 -21.99 -15.45 -27.62
C ALA A 14 -21.57 -14.00 -27.37
N ILE A 15 -21.55 -13.58 -26.11
CA ILE A 15 -20.95 -12.29 -25.72
C ILE A 15 -19.43 -12.48 -25.79
N ILE A 16 -18.81 -12.02 -26.86
CA ILE A 16 -17.35 -11.93 -26.95
C ILE A 16 -16.95 -10.73 -26.08
N SER A 17 -16.49 -11.03 -24.86
CA SER A 17 -15.92 -10.02 -23.96
C SER A 17 -14.56 -9.61 -24.50
N GLN A 18 -14.51 -8.49 -25.21
CA GLN A 18 -13.27 -7.89 -25.72
C GLN A 18 -12.57 -7.16 -24.56
N ALA A 19 -12.02 -7.90 -23.59
CA ALA A 19 -11.15 -7.32 -22.58
C ALA A 19 -9.81 -6.97 -23.25
N HIS A 20 -9.66 -5.72 -23.68
CA HIS A 20 -8.34 -5.22 -24.07
C HIS A 20 -7.45 -5.23 -22.82
N PRO A 21 -6.24 -5.81 -22.87
CA PRO A 21 -5.32 -5.77 -21.75
C PRO A 21 -4.97 -4.31 -21.46
N VAL A 22 -5.44 -3.80 -20.33
CA VAL A 22 -5.00 -2.51 -19.80
C VAL A 22 -3.58 -2.74 -19.28
N ASN A 23 -2.60 -2.09 -19.89
CA ASN A 23 -1.21 -2.19 -19.46
C ASN A 23 -1.03 -1.36 -18.18
N PHE A 24 -1.25 -1.99 -17.02
CA PHE A 24 -1.11 -1.39 -15.68
C PHE A 24 0.34 -1.02 -15.34
N SER A 25 1.32 -1.58 -16.06
CA SER A 25 2.78 -1.39 -15.87
C SER A 25 3.29 0.04 -16.06
N LYS A 26 2.41 1.02 -16.29
CA LYS A 26 2.78 2.43 -16.45
C LYS A 26 2.21 3.35 -15.39
N ARG A 27 1.48 2.91 -14.38
CA ARG A 27 0.90 3.84 -13.40
C ARG A 27 0.97 3.27 -11.98
N SER A 28 1.70 3.94 -11.11
CA SER A 28 1.60 3.73 -9.66
C SER A 28 0.40 4.51 -9.14
N PHE A 29 -0.79 3.94 -9.32
CA PHE A 29 -2.05 4.41 -8.72
C PHE A 29 -2.51 3.40 -7.69
N GLY A 30 -3.30 3.84 -6.70
CA GLY A 30 -3.92 2.96 -5.71
C GLY A 30 -3.07 2.72 -4.47
N ASN A 31 -1.89 3.36 -4.34
CA ASN A 31 -1.07 3.18 -3.15
C ASN A 31 -1.76 3.73 -1.89
N GLU A 32 -2.60 4.76 -2.04
CA GLU A 32 -3.48 5.32 -1.01
C GLU A 32 -4.45 4.29 -0.42
N SER A 33 -4.74 3.22 -1.16
CA SER A 33 -5.63 2.12 -0.78
C SER A 33 -4.87 0.83 -0.51
N SER A 34 -3.54 0.87 -0.42
CA SER A 34 -2.73 -0.29 -0.08
C SER A 34 -3.05 -0.78 1.35
N PRO A 35 -2.85 -2.08 1.66
CA PRO A 35 -3.03 -2.59 3.01
C PRO A 35 -2.21 -1.83 4.06
N GLN A 36 -1.01 -1.38 3.70
CA GLN A 36 -0.13 -0.62 4.59
C GLN A 36 -0.69 0.77 4.91
N VAL A 37 -1.22 1.49 3.90
CA VAL A 37 -1.85 2.80 4.13
C VAL A 37 -3.14 2.67 4.93
N ILE A 38 -3.96 1.66 4.63
CA ILE A 38 -5.19 1.37 5.38
C ILE A 38 -4.85 1.06 6.84
N ALA A 39 -3.76 0.32 7.10
CA ALA A 39 -3.30 0.05 8.45
C ALA A 39 -2.86 1.34 9.17
N ILE A 40 -2.07 2.21 8.51
CA ILE A 40 -1.65 3.51 9.07
C ILE A 40 -2.87 4.38 9.40
N PHE A 41 -3.81 4.53 8.47
CA PHE A 41 -5.07 5.24 8.67
C PHE A 41 -5.79 4.75 9.92
N LYS A 42 -6.03 3.44 10.00
CA LYS A 42 -6.75 2.82 11.10
C LYS A 42 -6.02 3.02 12.42
N GLU A 43 -4.71 2.86 12.42
CA GLU A 43 -3.92 2.90 13.64
C GLU A 43 -3.84 4.30 14.26
N ILE A 44 -3.75 5.36 13.44
CA ILE A 44 -3.84 6.75 13.93
C ILE A 44 -5.18 6.97 14.65
N ARG A 45 -6.29 6.48 14.08
CA ARG A 45 -7.63 6.57 14.70
C ARG A 45 -7.71 5.77 15.99
N ASP A 46 -7.23 4.53 15.99
CA ASP A 46 -7.31 3.65 17.16
C ASP A 46 -6.46 4.20 18.34
N ILE A 47 -5.29 4.76 18.07
CA ILE A 47 -4.41 5.34 19.10
C ILE A 47 -5.07 6.55 19.78
N THR A 48 -5.78 7.35 18.98
CA THR A 48 -6.42 8.61 19.43
C THR A 48 -7.82 8.41 20.00
N GLN A 49 -8.45 7.27 19.74
CA GLN A 49 -9.76 6.95 20.27
C GLN A 49 -9.81 7.06 21.81
N GLY A 50 -10.86 7.72 22.32
CA GLY A 50 -11.07 7.93 23.75
C GLY A 50 -10.12 8.93 24.40
N THR A 51 -9.33 9.66 23.61
CA THR A 51 -8.50 10.78 24.09
C THR A 51 -9.15 12.13 23.75
N ASP A 52 -8.64 13.21 24.33
CA ASP A 52 -8.99 14.57 23.94
C ASP A 52 -8.50 14.95 22.52
N LYS A 53 -7.71 14.07 21.88
CA LYS A 53 -7.21 14.18 20.51
C LYS A 53 -7.95 13.31 19.49
N GLU A 54 -9.07 12.69 19.85
CA GLU A 54 -9.81 11.79 18.95
C GLU A 54 -10.23 12.45 17.63
N ALA A 55 -10.74 13.68 17.68
CA ALA A 55 -11.14 14.42 16.47
C ALA A 55 -9.92 14.76 15.59
N GLU A 56 -8.84 15.27 16.20
CA GLU A 56 -7.58 15.59 15.52
C GLU A 56 -6.96 14.34 14.85
N GLY A 57 -6.99 13.20 15.54
CA GLY A 57 -6.54 11.93 15.00
C GLY A 57 -7.40 11.41 13.84
N ALA A 58 -8.72 11.60 13.92
CA ALA A 58 -9.61 11.25 12.83
C ALA A 58 -9.35 12.10 11.57
N ASP A 59 -9.20 13.41 11.74
CA ASP A 59 -8.89 14.32 10.64
C ASP A 59 -7.52 13.99 10.02
N LEU A 60 -6.48 13.90 10.84
CA LEU A 60 -5.12 13.55 10.40
C LEU A 60 -5.07 12.19 9.69
N SER A 61 -5.87 11.22 10.13
CA SER A 61 -5.96 9.91 9.45
C SER A 61 -6.46 10.05 8.01
N ASN A 62 -7.45 10.91 7.73
CA ASN A 62 -7.89 11.14 6.35
C ASN A 62 -6.81 11.86 5.54
N GLU A 63 -6.17 12.86 6.14
CA GLU A 63 -5.18 13.68 5.44
C GLU A 63 -3.91 12.93 5.05
N VAL A 64 -3.53 11.87 5.79
CA VAL A 64 -2.39 11.02 5.37
C VAL A 64 -2.68 10.24 4.10
N ILE A 65 -3.93 9.88 3.83
CA ILE A 65 -4.34 9.24 2.57
C ILE A 65 -4.23 10.26 1.43
N GLU A 66 -4.77 11.47 1.65
CA GLU A 66 -4.75 12.54 0.66
C GLU A 66 -3.33 12.97 0.27
N ALA A 67 -2.40 12.96 1.23
CA ALA A 67 -1.00 13.27 0.96
C ALA A 67 -0.29 12.28 0.01
N LEU A 68 -0.88 11.10 -0.22
CA LEU A 68 -0.38 10.11 -1.18
C LEU A 68 -0.95 10.29 -2.59
N PHE A 69 -1.89 11.20 -2.78
CA PHE A 69 -2.49 11.47 -4.08
C PHE A 69 -1.47 12.07 -5.06
N VAL A 70 -1.78 11.88 -6.35
CA VAL A 70 -0.94 12.30 -7.47
C VAL A 70 -0.82 13.82 -7.57
N ASP A 71 -1.84 14.56 -7.14
CA ASP A 71 -1.94 16.01 -7.16
C ASP A 71 -1.61 16.67 -5.82
N ALA A 72 -1.28 15.87 -4.79
CA ALA A 72 -0.87 16.42 -3.50
C ALA A 72 0.44 17.25 -3.65
N PRO A 73 0.61 18.33 -2.88
CA PRO A 73 1.86 19.10 -2.87
C PRO A 73 3.08 18.23 -2.58
N ALA A 74 4.25 18.58 -3.15
CA ALA A 74 5.50 17.82 -2.99
C ALA A 74 5.88 17.52 -1.51
N CYS A 75 5.56 18.44 -0.60
CA CYS A 75 5.84 18.28 0.82
C CYS A 75 4.70 17.72 1.67
N ALA A 76 3.51 17.47 1.11
CA ALA A 76 2.33 17.09 1.89
C ALA A 76 2.57 15.85 2.77
N GLN A 77 3.23 14.82 2.22
CA GLN A 77 3.53 13.60 2.97
C GLN A 77 4.53 13.85 4.12
N GLN A 78 5.51 14.74 3.94
CA GLN A 78 6.42 15.10 5.04
C GLN A 78 5.67 15.87 6.13
N ASP A 79 4.80 16.79 5.72
CA ASP A 79 4.06 17.65 6.64
C ASP A 79 3.10 16.82 7.49
N ARG A 80 2.42 15.84 6.89
CA ARG A 80 1.59 14.88 7.63
C ARG A 80 2.41 13.94 8.52
N ALA A 81 3.61 13.52 8.09
CA ALA A 81 4.51 12.76 8.96
C ALA A 81 4.95 13.58 10.19
N ASP A 82 5.27 14.86 10.00
CA ASP A 82 5.58 15.79 11.09
C ASP A 82 4.38 15.96 12.05
N GLU A 83 3.17 16.11 11.52
CA GLU A 83 1.94 16.24 12.33
C GLU A 83 1.61 14.96 13.11
N ILE A 84 1.86 13.76 12.56
CA ILE A 84 1.73 12.49 13.30
C ILE A 84 2.67 12.49 14.51
N ILE A 85 3.90 13.01 14.36
CA ILE A 85 4.87 13.10 15.47
C ILE A 85 4.42 14.12 16.51
N ASP A 86 3.95 15.29 16.08
CA ASP A 86 3.42 16.32 16.98
C ASP A 86 2.25 15.78 17.83
N LEU A 87 1.32 15.07 17.18
CA LEU A 87 0.23 14.36 17.85
C LEU A 87 0.77 13.33 18.84
N GLY A 88 1.79 12.57 18.44
CA GLY A 88 2.51 11.65 19.29
C GLY A 88 3.05 12.32 20.56
N HIS A 89 3.81 13.40 20.43
CA HIS A 89 4.35 14.16 21.55
C HIS A 89 3.23 14.69 22.47
N SER A 90 2.08 15.09 21.91
CA SER A 90 0.95 15.56 22.71
C SER A 90 0.30 14.48 23.57
N LEU A 91 0.30 13.22 23.11
CA LEU A 91 -0.28 12.08 23.81
C LEU A 91 0.71 11.42 24.79
N GLY A 92 2.01 11.46 24.48
CA GLY A 92 3.08 10.93 25.30
C GLY A 92 3.13 9.40 25.42
N GLY A 93 4.16 8.93 26.12
CA GLY A 93 4.26 7.55 26.61
C GLY A 93 4.33 6.50 25.49
N LYS A 94 3.49 5.46 25.58
CA LYS A 94 3.47 4.38 24.56
C LYS A 94 2.84 4.83 23.24
N LYS A 95 1.89 5.76 23.28
CA LYS A 95 1.18 6.27 22.10
C LYS A 95 2.12 7.12 21.24
N GLU A 96 2.89 7.99 21.87
CA GLU A 96 3.96 8.77 21.24
C GLU A 96 4.91 7.89 20.44
N LYS A 97 5.50 6.87 21.09
CA LYS A 97 6.43 5.95 20.45
C LYS A 97 5.81 5.29 19.22
N ARG A 98 4.55 4.86 19.33
CA ARG A 98 3.87 4.20 18.22
C ARG A 98 3.61 5.16 17.06
N LEU A 99 3.16 6.38 17.34
CA LEU A 99 2.93 7.40 16.31
C LEU A 99 4.24 7.83 15.63
N ILE A 100 5.36 7.91 16.34
CA ILE A 100 6.67 8.17 15.73
C ILE A 100 7.05 7.06 14.73
N GLU A 101 6.85 5.78 15.07
CA GLU A 101 7.13 4.68 14.14
C GLU A 101 6.19 4.68 12.93
N ILE A 102 4.91 5.02 13.14
CA ILE A 102 3.95 5.23 12.06
C ILE A 102 4.41 6.36 11.14
N ALA A 103 4.85 7.50 11.68
CA ALA A 103 5.33 8.63 10.90
C ALA A 103 6.55 8.29 10.04
N LYS A 104 7.52 7.55 10.58
CA LYS A 104 8.70 7.09 9.83
C LYS A 104 8.31 6.15 8.69
N THR A 105 7.38 5.24 8.95
CA THR A 105 6.86 4.32 7.93
C THR A 105 6.13 5.10 6.84
N PHE A 106 5.20 5.96 7.24
CA PHE A 106 4.41 6.80 6.37
C PHE A 106 5.29 7.71 5.49
N ARG A 107 6.35 8.31 6.06
CA ARG A 107 7.28 9.19 5.34
C ARG A 107 7.97 8.50 4.17
N GLN A 108 8.11 7.18 4.26
CA GLN A 108 8.80 6.33 3.28
C GLN A 108 7.83 5.63 2.34
N LEU A 109 6.51 5.85 2.40
CA LEU A 109 5.62 5.27 1.41
C LEU A 109 5.83 5.91 0.04
N GLU A 110 5.57 5.15 -1.03
CA GLU A 110 5.45 5.73 -2.36
C GLU A 110 4.23 6.66 -2.45
N ARG A 111 4.28 7.67 -3.29
CA ARG A 111 3.09 8.45 -3.66
C ARG A 111 2.59 7.96 -5.01
N ASN A 112 1.32 8.22 -5.29
CA ASN A 112 0.81 8.02 -6.63
C ASN A 112 1.50 8.97 -7.61
N THR A 113 1.81 8.49 -8.81
CA THR A 113 2.50 9.30 -9.82
C THR A 113 1.89 9.15 -11.21
N PRO A 114 1.92 10.22 -12.04
CA PRO A 114 1.44 10.12 -13.41
C PRO A 114 2.44 9.30 -14.23
N ASN A 115 1.93 8.29 -14.94
CA ASN A 115 2.72 7.49 -15.88
C ASN A 115 3.96 6.81 -15.25
N GLY A 116 3.90 6.48 -13.96
CA GLY A 116 4.94 5.72 -13.25
C GLY A 116 6.27 6.48 -13.16
N GLN A 117 6.22 7.81 -13.27
CA GLN A 117 7.40 8.65 -13.11
C GLN A 117 7.71 8.85 -11.62
N PRO A 118 8.96 9.12 -11.24
CA PRO A 118 9.28 9.56 -9.88
C PRO A 118 8.47 10.80 -9.51
N SER A 119 7.97 10.84 -8.27
CA SER A 119 7.29 11.99 -7.70
C SER A 119 8.28 13.12 -7.40
N GLU A 120 7.79 14.37 -7.35
CA GLU A 120 8.59 15.47 -6.84
C GLU A 120 8.90 15.27 -5.35
N LEU A 121 10.19 15.34 -5.00
CA LEU A 121 10.66 15.25 -3.62
C LEU A 121 10.47 16.58 -2.90
N CYS A 122 10.08 16.50 -1.62
CA CYS A 122 10.05 17.66 -0.74
C CYS A 122 11.48 18.22 -0.52
N VAL A 123 11.63 19.52 -0.72
CA VAL A 123 12.90 20.25 -0.48
C VAL A 123 12.95 20.94 0.89
N LYS A 124 11.85 20.90 1.64
CA LYS A 124 11.75 21.46 2.98
C LYS A 124 12.42 20.52 3.99
N ALA A 125 13.16 21.07 4.96
CA ALA A 125 13.64 20.28 6.08
C ALA A 125 12.46 19.81 6.96
N PRO A 126 12.49 18.60 7.54
CA PRO A 126 11.48 18.17 8.49
C PRO A 126 11.41 19.08 9.71
N LYS A 127 10.21 19.24 10.27
CA LYS A 127 10.01 19.94 11.54
C LYS A 127 10.54 19.09 12.70
N ASN A 128 10.25 17.79 12.68
CA ASN A 128 10.59 16.83 13.71
C ASN A 128 11.83 16.01 13.32
N LYS A 129 12.80 15.95 14.23
CA LYS A 129 14.12 15.33 13.99
C LYS A 129 14.04 13.81 13.79
N GLU A 130 12.95 13.19 14.24
CA GLU A 130 12.69 11.76 14.20
C GLU A 130 12.62 11.22 12.77
N ILE A 131 12.35 12.09 11.79
CA ILE A 131 12.30 11.76 10.35
C ILE A 131 13.40 12.46 9.55
N ASN A 132 14.43 12.99 10.21
CA ASN A 132 15.59 13.55 9.52
C ASN A 132 16.28 12.49 8.65
N GLY A 133 16.55 12.83 7.40
CA GLY A 133 17.17 11.93 6.43
C GLY A 133 16.21 10.91 5.82
N LEU A 134 14.95 10.83 6.28
CA LEU A 134 13.94 10.02 5.63
C LEU A 134 13.34 10.79 4.45
N VAL A 135 13.36 10.14 3.30
CA VAL A 135 12.75 10.64 2.07
C VAL A 135 11.67 9.67 1.60
N GLN A 136 10.76 10.18 0.81
CA GLN A 136 9.73 9.39 0.18
C GLN A 136 10.33 8.37 -0.79
N LEU A 137 9.87 7.12 -0.72
CA LEU A 137 10.21 6.11 -1.74
C LEU A 137 9.73 6.55 -3.12
N GLN A 138 10.56 6.29 -4.12
CA GLN A 138 10.28 6.60 -5.50
C GLN A 138 9.87 5.33 -6.23
N VAL A 139 8.90 5.46 -7.12
CA VAL A 139 8.54 4.42 -8.07
C VAL A 139 9.80 4.02 -8.84
N SER A 140 10.17 2.74 -8.75
CA SER A 140 11.24 2.17 -9.55
C SER A 140 10.66 1.58 -10.84
N PRO A 141 11.29 1.80 -12.01
CA PRO A 141 10.80 1.28 -13.29
C PRO A 141 10.80 -0.26 -13.37
N ASP A 142 11.42 -0.95 -12.41
CA ASP A 142 11.59 -2.41 -12.40
C ASP A 142 10.73 -3.13 -11.35
N HIS A 143 9.91 -2.42 -10.57
CA HIS A 143 9.00 -3.06 -9.62
C HIS A 143 7.74 -3.56 -10.34
N THR A 144 7.93 -4.64 -11.10
CA THR A 144 6.95 -5.74 -11.03
C THR A 144 7.21 -6.40 -9.68
N GLN A 145 6.75 -5.79 -8.58
CA GLN A 145 6.38 -6.64 -7.45
C GLN A 145 5.13 -7.34 -7.94
N ASP A 146 5.38 -8.48 -8.58
CA ASP A 146 4.44 -9.56 -8.66
C ASP A 146 3.88 -9.68 -7.24
N ALA A 147 2.63 -9.26 -7.07
CA ALA A 147 1.87 -9.81 -5.98
C ALA A 147 1.72 -11.29 -6.36
N THR A 148 2.74 -12.08 -6.10
CA THR A 148 2.60 -13.49 -5.77
C THR A 148 1.81 -13.49 -4.47
N ILE A 149 0.50 -13.25 -4.61
CA ILE A 149 -0.46 -14.10 -3.95
C ILE A 149 -0.01 -15.49 -4.41
N ASN A 150 0.67 -16.20 -3.52
CA ASN A 150 0.75 -17.65 -3.62
C ASN A 150 -0.71 -18.09 -3.59
N GLU A 151 -1.35 -18.16 -4.75
CA GLU A 151 -2.57 -18.94 -4.90
C GLU A 151 -2.15 -20.35 -4.46
N PRO A 152 -2.82 -20.93 -3.45
CA PRO A 152 -2.53 -22.30 -3.06
C PRO A 152 -2.74 -23.16 -4.31
N ASP A 153 -1.72 -23.95 -4.68
CA ASP A 153 -1.87 -24.95 -5.71
C ASP A 153 -3.04 -25.85 -5.29
N PRO A 154 -4.14 -25.91 -6.08
CA PRO A 154 -5.32 -26.69 -5.70
C PRO A 154 -5.06 -28.19 -5.61
N ASP A 155 -3.87 -28.66 -6.03
CA ASP A 155 -3.47 -30.06 -5.98
C ASP A 155 -2.54 -30.43 -4.79
N ASP A 156 -2.15 -29.49 -3.91
CA ASP A 156 -1.33 -29.76 -2.72
C ASP A 156 -2.04 -29.41 -1.38
N PRO A 157 -2.56 -30.40 -0.64
CA PRO A 157 -3.33 -30.15 0.57
C PRO A 157 -2.50 -29.81 1.83
N ASP A 158 -1.16 -29.70 1.76
CA ASP A 158 -0.31 -29.52 2.96
C ASP A 158 0.62 -28.28 2.94
N ALA A 159 0.47 -27.36 1.98
CA ALA A 159 1.27 -26.13 1.95
C ALA A 159 0.92 -25.20 3.12
N THR A 160 1.87 -25.02 4.06
CA THR A 160 1.78 -24.00 5.12
C THR A 160 2.58 -22.75 4.76
N ILE A 161 2.10 -21.60 5.24
CA ILE A 161 2.30 -20.25 4.63
C ILE A 161 3.71 -19.66 4.88
N ASN A 162 4.69 -20.41 5.39
CA ASN A 162 6.01 -19.83 5.71
C ASN A 162 7.17 -20.84 5.58
N GLU A 163 7.41 -21.35 4.38
CA GLU A 163 8.74 -21.87 4.06
C GLU A 163 9.52 -20.83 3.25
N PRO A 164 10.74 -20.46 3.67
CA PRO A 164 11.63 -19.62 2.87
C PRO A 164 12.02 -20.35 1.58
N ASP A 165 12.10 -19.61 0.48
CA ASP A 165 12.53 -20.11 -0.83
C ASP A 165 14.03 -20.48 -0.77
N PRO A 166 14.41 -21.75 -1.01
CA PRO A 166 15.81 -22.18 -0.96
C PRO A 166 16.67 -21.60 -2.10
N ASP A 167 16.08 -20.89 -3.06
CA ASP A 167 16.80 -20.26 -4.17
C ASP A 167 16.96 -18.73 -4.03
N ASP A 168 16.71 -18.14 -2.84
CA ASP A 168 17.01 -16.72 -2.56
C ASP A 168 18.52 -16.49 -2.37
N PRO A 169 19.21 -15.77 -3.28
CA PRO A 169 20.65 -15.55 -3.21
C PRO A 169 21.08 -14.57 -2.11
N ASP A 170 20.15 -13.92 -1.40
CA ASP A 170 20.43 -12.96 -0.33
C ASP A 170 20.13 -13.50 1.09
N ASP A 171 20.06 -14.84 1.28
CA ASP A 171 19.96 -15.44 2.62
C ASP A 171 21.31 -15.32 3.40
N PRO A 172 21.34 -14.59 4.54
CA PRO A 172 22.54 -14.47 5.36
C PRO A 172 22.95 -15.76 6.10
N ASP A 173 22.19 -16.86 6.02
CA ASP A 173 22.53 -18.15 6.67
C ASP A 173 23.16 -19.19 5.71
N ALA A 174 23.66 -18.76 4.55
CA ALA A 174 24.54 -19.56 3.69
C ALA A 174 25.94 -19.76 4.33
N THR A 175 25.97 -20.35 5.53
CA THR A 175 27.20 -20.72 6.22
C THR A 175 27.54 -22.18 5.93
N ILE A 176 28.35 -22.36 4.88
CA ILE A 176 29.40 -23.39 4.68
C ILE A 176 29.35 -24.56 5.67
N ASN A 177 29.04 -25.76 5.18
CA ASN A 177 29.61 -27.02 5.69
C ASN A 177 29.68 -28.08 4.57
N GLU A 178 30.81 -28.13 3.85
CA GLU A 178 31.40 -29.41 3.42
C GLU A 178 32.12 -30.03 4.64
N PRO A 179 32.31 -31.36 4.75
CA PRO A 179 32.45 -32.34 3.66
C PRO A 179 31.43 -33.49 3.63
#